data_AF-A0A6I0E7W3-F1
#
_entry.id   AF-A0A6I0E7W3-F1
#
_cell.length_a   1.000
_cell.length_b   1.000
_cell.length_c   1.000
_cell.angle_alpha   90.00
_cell.angle_beta   90.00
_cell.angle_gamma   90.00
#
_symmetry.space_group_name_H-M   'P 1'
#
loop_
_entity.id
_entity.type
_entity.pdbx_description
1 polymer ?
#
loop_
_entity_poly.entity_id
_entity_poly.type
_entity_poly.pdbx_seq_one_letter_code
_entity_poly.pdbx_strand_id
1 'polypeptide(L)'
;MEEVIAIFIPIVAIIVSGGALVYALWAQNRERMAMIEKGMDVSEIYKKRPGNPNSAAKWGFLLVGVALGLIIGAILIHYTALSEPAVMFSTIFLFGGLGLLIYYFTIGKKNGKPE
;
A
#
# COMPACT_ATOMS: atom_id res chain seq x y z
N MET A 1 0.45 32.86 17.25
CA MET A 1 0.34 31.61 18.03
C MET A 1 -0.42 30.52 17.27
N GLU A 2 -1.42 30.85 16.45
CA GLU A 2 -2.19 29.86 15.68
C GLU A 2 -1.38 29.09 14.62
N GLU A 3 -0.43 29.75 13.93
CA GLU A 3 0.41 29.07 12.93
C GLU A 3 1.33 27.99 13.53
N VAL A 4 1.80 28.20 14.77
CA VAL A 4 2.64 27.22 15.48
C VAL A 4 1.80 25.98 15.83
N ILE A 5 0.53 26.17 16.19
CA ILE A 5 -0.40 25.09 16.51
C ILE A 5 -0.71 24.26 15.25
N ALA A 6 -0.92 24.92 14.10
CA ALA A 6 -1.21 24.24 12.83
C ALA A 6 -0.08 23.30 12.37
N ILE A 7 1.18 23.66 12.61
CA ILE A 7 2.36 22.84 12.29
C ILE A 7 2.53 21.69 13.30
N PHE A 8 2.15 21.88 14.56
CA PHE A 8 2.30 20.86 15.60
C PHE A 8 1.33 19.67 15.43
N ILE A 9 0.12 19.92 14.93
CA ILE A 9 -0.91 18.88 14.73
C ILE A 9 -0.40 17.69 13.88
N PRO A 10 0.13 17.88 12.66
CA PRO A 10 0.63 16.76 11.86
C PRO A 10 1.86 16.08 12.48
N ILE A 11 2.73 16.84 13.15
CA ILE A 11 3.93 16.29 13.80
C ILE A 11 3.53 15.34 14.94
N VAL A 12 2.61 15.76 15.80
CA VAL A 12 2.11 14.93 16.90
C VAL A 12 1.37 13.70 16.35
N ALA A 13 0.56 13.86 15.30
CA ALA A 13 -0.14 12.73 14.68
C ALA A 13 0.82 11.67 14.13
N ILE A 14 1.92 12.07 13.48
CA ILE A 14 2.95 11.16 12.97
C ILE A 14 3.67 10.45 14.13
N ILE A 15 4.04 11.17 15.18
CA ILE A 15 4.74 10.60 16.34
C ILE A 15 3.85 9.59 17.07
N VAL A 16 2.58 9.91 17.30
CA VAL A 16 1.64 9.02 17.99
C VAL A 16 1.35 7.78 17.17
N SER A 17 1.06 7.92 15.87
CA SER A 17 0.79 6.79 14.98
C SER A 17 2.02 5.89 14.80
N GLY A 18 3.20 6.49 14.61
CA GLY A 18 4.47 5.76 14.52
C GLY A 18 4.81 5.03 15.82
N GLY A 19 4.64 5.69 16.97
CA GLY A 19 4.85 5.11 18.29
C GLY A 19 3.91 3.92 18.56
N ALA A 20 2.63 4.05 18.21
CA ALA A 20 1.65 2.97 18.35
C ALA A 20 2.00 1.76 17.47
N LEU A 21 2.47 1.98 16.25
CA LEU A 21 2.96 0.92 15.35
C LEU A 21 4.16 0.17 15.92
N VAL A 22 5.16 0.91 16.40
CA VAL A 22 6.36 0.32 17.02
C VAL A 22 5.97 -0.47 18.28
N TYR A 23 5.09 0.09 19.11
CA TYR A 23 4.61 -0.60 20.31
C TYR A 23 3.85 -1.89 19.97
N ALA A 24 2.98 -1.86 18.97
CA ALA A 24 2.24 -3.04 18.53
C ALA A 24 3.18 -4.15 18.01
N LEU A 25 4.19 -3.79 17.23
CA LEU A 25 5.21 -4.73 16.76
C LEU A 25 6.03 -5.29 17.92
N TRP A 26 6.39 -4.44 18.89
CA TRP A 26 7.14 -4.84 20.07
C TRP A 26 6.34 -5.79 20.97
N ALA A 27 5.04 -5.51 21.17
CA ALA A 27 4.13 -6.37 21.92
C ALA A 27 4.00 -7.77 21.30
N GLN A 28 3.80 -7.84 19.97
CA GLN A 28 3.76 -9.12 19.25
C GLN A 28 5.07 -9.92 19.41
N ASN A 29 6.22 -9.24 19.39
CA ASN A 29 7.50 -9.92 19.61
C ASN A 29 7.64 -10.45 21.03
N ARG A 30 7.12 -9.72 22.03
CA ARG A 30 7.12 -10.17 23.44
C ARG A 30 6.24 -11.40 23.64
N GLU A 31 5.05 -11.41 23.04
CA GLU A 31 4.15 -12.57 23.05
C GLU A 31 4.81 -13.80 22.43
N ARG A 32 5.50 -13.63 21.30
CA ARG A 32 6.27 -14.71 20.64
C ARG A 32 7.35 -15.29 21.56
N MET A 33 8.13 -14.45 22.22
CA MET A 33 9.19 -14.90 23.14
C MET A 33 8.63 -15.66 24.34
N ALA A 34 7.54 -15.17 24.93
CA ALA A 34 6.89 -15.85 26.05
C ALA A 34 6.31 -17.23 25.66
N MET A 35 5.90 -17.42 24.41
CA MET A 35 5.47 -18.74 23.90
C MET A 35 6.66 -19.69 23.68
N ILE A 36 7.80 -19.20 23.20
CA ILE A 36 9.05 -19.98 23.07
C ILE A 36 9.53 -20.45 24.45
N GLU A 37 9.55 -19.55 25.44
CA GLU A 37 9.99 -19.86 26.81
C GLU A 37 9.12 -20.92 27.51
N LYS A 38 7.83 -21.00 27.13
CA LYS A 38 6.90 -22.03 27.61
C LYS A 38 7.03 -23.37 26.88
N GLY A 39 8.01 -23.51 25.97
CA GLY A 39 8.24 -24.73 25.20
C GLY A 39 7.22 -24.99 24.10
N MET A 40 6.45 -23.97 23.71
CA MET A 40 5.49 -24.08 22.61
C MET A 40 6.22 -23.94 21.27
N ASP A 41 6.03 -24.90 20.35
CA ASP A 41 6.58 -24.80 19.01
C ASP A 41 5.82 -23.76 18.18
N VAL A 42 6.24 -22.50 18.31
CA VAL A 42 5.70 -21.36 17.57
C VAL A 42 6.15 -21.32 16.12
N SER A 43 7.04 -22.22 15.69
CA SER A 43 7.54 -22.25 14.31
C SER A 43 6.43 -22.59 13.31
N GLU A 44 5.42 -23.36 13.74
CA GLU A 44 4.27 -23.72 12.91
C GLU A 44 3.20 -22.60 12.89
N ILE A 45 3.00 -21.91 14.02
CA ILE A 45 2.06 -20.78 14.15
C ILE A 45 2.56 -19.54 13.37
N TYR A 46 3.87 -19.28 13.43
CA TYR A 46 4.50 -18.13 12.78
C TYR A 46 5.32 -18.52 11.57
N LYS A 47 5.09 -19.71 11.00
CA LYS A 47 5.66 -20.11 9.71
C LYS A 47 5.33 -18.98 8.74
N LYS A 48 6.34 -18.15 8.43
CA LYS A 48 6.21 -17.00 7.53
C LYS A 48 5.59 -17.58 6.28
N ARG A 49 4.30 -17.32 6.04
CA ARG A 49 3.72 -17.55 4.71
C ARG A 49 4.72 -16.93 3.75
N PRO A 50 5.31 -17.70 2.81
CA PRO A 50 6.37 -17.20 1.95
C PRO A 50 5.90 -15.85 1.41
N GLY A 51 6.66 -14.80 1.72
CA GLY A 51 6.21 -13.41 1.59
C GLY A 51 5.57 -13.24 0.23
N ASN A 52 4.25 -13.03 0.19
CA ASN A 52 3.43 -13.27 -0.99
C ASN A 52 4.07 -12.54 -2.19
N PRO A 53 4.75 -13.24 -3.13
CA PRO A 53 5.49 -12.59 -4.23
C PRO A 53 4.55 -11.71 -5.07
N ASN A 54 3.26 -12.04 -5.02
CA ASN A 54 2.15 -11.27 -5.53
C ASN A 54 2.08 -9.82 -5.06
N SER A 55 2.53 -9.49 -3.85
CA SER A 55 2.41 -8.13 -3.32
C SER A 55 3.33 -7.16 -4.07
N ALA A 56 4.56 -7.56 -4.40
CA ALA A 56 5.46 -6.74 -5.20
C ALA A 56 4.90 -6.52 -6.62
N ALA A 57 4.35 -7.57 -7.24
CA ALA A 57 3.71 -7.45 -8.54
C ALA A 57 2.46 -6.55 -8.52
N LYS A 58 1.66 -6.59 -7.45
CA LYS A 58 0.49 -5.71 -7.29
C LYS A 58 0.89 -4.23 -7.32
N TRP A 59 1.93 -3.89 -6.56
CA TRP A 59 2.47 -2.53 -6.53
C TRP A 59 3.12 -2.14 -7.86
N GLY A 60 3.82 -3.07 -8.52
CA GLY A 60 4.39 -2.83 -9.85
C GLY A 60 3.34 -2.42 -10.89
N PHE A 61 2.26 -3.19 -11.01
CA PHE A 61 1.17 -2.89 -11.95
C PHE A 61 0.44 -1.58 -11.62
N LEU A 62 0.24 -1.27 -10.33
CA LEU A 62 -0.32 0.02 -9.92
C LEU A 62 0.57 1.18 -10.37
N LEU A 63 1.87 1.12 -10.09
CA LEU A 63 2.82 2.19 -10.40
C LEU A 63 2.96 2.39 -11.92
N VAL A 64 2.98 1.31 -12.70
CA VAL A 64 2.99 1.40 -14.17
C VAL A 64 1.70 2.04 -14.69
N GLY A 65 0.54 1.66 -14.14
CA GLY A 65 -0.74 2.28 -14.48
C GLY A 65 -0.77 3.78 -14.18
N VAL A 66 -0.29 4.19 -12.99
CA VAL A 66 -0.20 5.61 -12.62
C VAL A 66 0.74 6.37 -13.56
N ALA A 67 1.91 5.81 -13.90
CA ALA A 67 2.85 6.44 -14.83
C ALA A 67 2.23 6.65 -16.22
N LEU A 68 1.51 5.65 -16.75
CA LEU A 68 0.79 5.78 -18.03
C LEU A 68 -0.34 6.82 -17.93
N GLY A 69 -1.09 6.83 -16.84
CA GLY A 69 -2.16 7.81 -16.59
C GLY A 69 -1.66 9.25 -16.51
N LEU A 70 -0.46 9.47 -15.97
CA LEU A 70 0.20 10.78 -15.93
C LEU A 70 0.61 11.24 -17.33
N ILE A 71 1.25 10.38 -18.11
CA ILE A 71 1.67 10.72 -19.48
C ILE A 71 0.45 11.04 -20.35
N ILE A 72 -0.57 10.20 -20.31
CA ILE A 72 -1.79 10.39 -21.10
C ILE A 72 -2.56 11.61 -20.60
N GLY A 73 -2.66 11.83 -19.29
CA GLY A 73 -3.30 13.01 -18.72
C GLY A 73 -2.62 14.31 -19.13
N ALA A 74 -1.28 14.35 -19.10
CA ALA A 74 -0.50 15.51 -19.53
C ALA A 74 -0.75 15.84 -21.02
N ILE A 75 -0.80 14.82 -21.87
CA ILE A 75 -1.16 15.01 -23.28
C ILE A 75 -2.60 15.54 -23.39
N LEU A 76 -3.55 14.94 -22.68
CA LEU A 76 -4.98 15.26 -22.79
C LEU A 76 -5.29 16.69 -22.35
N ILE A 77 -4.55 17.25 -21.39
CA ILE A 77 -4.63 18.66 -20.97
C ILE A 77 -4.37 19.61 -22.15
N HIS A 78 -3.44 19.27 -23.06
CA HIS A 78 -3.14 20.12 -24.21
C HIS A 78 -4.14 20.00 -25.36
N TYR A 79 -4.87 18.88 -25.44
CA TYR A 79 -5.83 18.61 -26.52
C TYR A 79 -7.29 18.84 -26.12
N THR A 80 -7.57 19.07 -24.84
CA THR A 80 -8.93 19.26 -24.32
C THR A 80 -9.05 20.55 -23.52
N ALA A 81 -10.23 21.17 -23.54
CA ALA A 81 -10.54 22.35 -22.72
C ALA A 81 -11.06 21.97 -21.31
N LEU A 82 -10.80 20.74 -20.86
CA LEU A 82 -11.23 20.29 -19.54
C LEU A 82 -10.33 20.89 -18.44
N SER A 83 -10.88 21.04 -17.23
CA SER A 83 -10.11 21.55 -16.10
C SER A 83 -8.94 20.62 -15.77
N GLU A 84 -7.73 21.19 -15.73
CA GLU A 84 -6.47 20.49 -15.49
C GLU A 84 -6.49 19.52 -14.29
N PRO A 85 -7.03 19.89 -13.11
CA PRO A 85 -7.07 18.97 -11.97
C PRO A 85 -7.96 17.76 -12.25
N ALA A 86 -9.13 17.97 -12.86
CA ALA A 86 -10.07 16.88 -13.12
C ALA A 86 -9.50 15.88 -14.13
N VAL A 87 -8.80 16.36 -15.16
CA VAL A 87 -8.13 15.49 -16.14
C VAL A 87 -7.04 14.66 -15.46
N MET A 88 -6.17 15.29 -14.66
CA MET A 88 -5.11 14.58 -13.95
C MET A 88 -5.65 13.53 -12.98
N PHE A 89 -6.61 13.91 -12.11
CA PHE A 89 -7.17 12.98 -11.13
C PHE A 89 -7.90 11.82 -11.82
N SER A 90 -8.69 12.10 -12.86
CA SER A 90 -9.43 11.05 -13.56
C SER A 90 -8.51 10.09 -14.31
N THR A 91 -7.47 10.56 -15.02
CA THR A 91 -6.56 9.66 -15.75
C THR A 91 -5.68 8.84 -14.83
N ILE A 92 -5.17 9.41 -13.73
CA ILE A 92 -4.38 8.67 -12.73
C ILE A 92 -5.23 7.57 -12.11
N PHE A 93 -6.46 7.87 -11.67
CA PHE A 93 -7.32 6.88 -11.03
C PHE A 93 -7.77 5.80 -12.02
N LEU A 94 -8.08 6.19 -13.26
CA LEU A 94 -8.50 5.27 -14.31
C LEU A 94 -7.37 4.32 -14.74
N PHE A 95 -6.19 4.83 -15.06
CA PHE A 95 -5.06 3.99 -15.49
C PHE A 95 -4.40 3.24 -14.33
N GLY A 96 -4.32 3.85 -13.14
CA GLY A 96 -3.89 3.16 -11.92
C GLY A 96 -4.82 1.99 -11.56
N GLY A 97 -6.13 2.22 -11.66
CA GLY A 97 -7.16 1.19 -11.48
C GLY A 97 -7.08 0.08 -12.54
N LEU A 98 -6.90 0.44 -13.82
CA LEU A 98 -6.68 -0.51 -14.91
C LEU A 98 -5.43 -1.37 -14.69
N GLY A 99 -4.33 -0.78 -14.23
CA GLY A 99 -3.11 -1.52 -13.87
C GLY A 99 -3.40 -2.61 -12.83
N LEU A 100 -4.11 -2.26 -11.76
CA LEU A 100 -4.55 -3.24 -10.76
C LEU A 100 -5.52 -4.29 -11.30
N LEU A 101 -6.41 -3.90 -12.22
CA LEU A 101 -7.35 -4.83 -12.86
C LEU A 101 -6.59 -5.87 -13.69
N ILE A 102 -5.61 -5.44 -14.49
CA ILE A 102 -4.73 -6.32 -15.28
C ILE A 102 -3.97 -7.27 -14.35
N TYR A 103 -3.41 -6.76 -13.25
CA TYR A 103 -2.79 -7.61 -12.23
C TYR A 103 -3.71 -8.71 -11.72
N TYR A 104 -4.98 -8.39 -11.43
CA TYR A 104 -5.96 -9.38 -10.98
C TYR A 104 -6.23 -10.46 -12.04
N PHE A 105 -6.36 -10.07 -13.30
CA PHE A 105 -6.60 -11.03 -14.38
C PHE A 105 -5.39 -11.92 -14.69
N THR A 106 -4.17 -11.35 -14.71
CA THR A 106 -2.94 -12.09 -15.06
C THR A 106 -2.45 -12.96 -13.92
N ILE A 107 -2.41 -12.41 -12.71
CA ILE A 107 -1.77 -13.03 -11.53
C ILE A 107 -2.82 -13.50 -10.53
N GLY A 108 -3.87 -12.72 -10.29
CA GLY A 108 -4.96 -13.09 -9.38
C GLY A 108 -5.68 -14.37 -9.80
N LYS A 109 -5.85 -14.62 -11.11
CA LYS A 109 -6.45 -15.87 -11.62
C LYS A 109 -5.55 -17.09 -11.46
N LYS A 110 -4.23 -16.93 -11.45
CA LYS A 110 -3.27 -18.04 -11.37
C LYS A 110 -3.16 -18.63 -9.95
N ASN A 111 -3.51 -17.85 -8.93
CA ASN A 111 -3.49 -18.26 -7.53
C ASN A 111 -4.88 -18.73 -7.02
N GLY A 112 -5.88 -18.78 -7.90
CA GLY A 112 -7.21 -19.33 -7.62
C GLY A 112 -7.36 -20.81 -7.99
N LYS A 113 -6.26 -21.52 -8.30
CA LYS A 113 -6.29 -22.98 -8.33
C LYS A 113 -6.11 -23.49 -6.90
N PRO A 114 -7.12 -24.18 -6.32
CA PRO A 114 -6.88 -24.97 -5.12
C PRO A 114 -5.91 -26.09 -5.53
N GLU A 115 -4.71 -26.05 -4.98
CA GLU A 115 -3.95 -27.28 -4.74
C GLU A 115 -4.48 -27.88 -3.44
#